data_AF-A0A7K4S5H3-F1
#
_entry.id   AF-A0A7K4S5H3-F1
#
_cell.length_a   1.000
_cell.length_b   1.000
_cell.length_c   1.000
_cell.angle_alpha   90.00
_cell.angle_beta   90.00
_cell.angle_gamma   90.00
#
_symmetry.space_group_name_H-M   'P 1'
#
loop_
_entity.id
_entity.type
_entity.pdbx_description
1 polymer ?
#
loop_
_entity_poly.entity_id
_entity_poly.type
_entity_poly.pdbx_seq_one_letter_code
_entity_poly.pdbx_strand_id
1 'polypeptide(L)'
;LQLRACAVERKTHIVSHQHGMTVTKTLQEGEGEPKCQSFSYSCDEVRGLLLEGASVLLLRVLACRQAVPTGLTFPAIDTEGHICTSSY
;
A
#
# COMPACT_ATOMS: atom_id res chain seq x y z
N LEU A 1 -7.95 -5.84 -31.35
CA LEU A 1 -8.36 -6.14 -29.96
C LEU A 1 -9.30 -5.02 -29.49
N GLN A 2 -10.59 -5.29 -29.35
CA GLN A 2 -11.54 -4.34 -28.74
C GLN A 2 -11.55 -4.60 -27.22
N LEU A 3 -11.09 -3.65 -26.43
CA LEU A 3 -11.26 -3.66 -24.97
C LEU A 3 -12.69 -3.24 -24.66
N ARG A 4 -13.52 -4.16 -24.17
CA ARG A 4 -14.82 -3.81 -23.58
C ARG A 4 -14.55 -3.15 -22.22
N ALA A 5 -15.12 -1.97 -22.00
CA ALA A 5 -15.13 -1.35 -20.69
C ALA A 5 -16.07 -2.15 -19.78
N CYS A 6 -15.50 -2.87 -18.83
CA CYS A 6 -16.23 -3.49 -17.72
C CYS A 6 -15.89 -2.71 -16.45
N ALA A 7 -16.86 -2.55 -15.55
CA ALA A 7 -16.59 -1.98 -14.24
C ALA A 7 -15.58 -2.88 -13.50
N VAL A 8 -14.52 -2.27 -12.95
CA VAL A 8 -13.51 -2.98 -12.16
C VAL A 8 -13.54 -2.40 -10.76
N GLU A 9 -13.87 -3.23 -9.78
CA GLU A 9 -13.76 -2.88 -8.36
C GLU A 9 -12.51 -3.56 -7.78
N ARG A 10 -11.71 -2.77 -7.06
CA ARG A 10 -10.56 -3.25 -6.29
C ARG A 10 -10.74 -2.83 -4.85
N LYS A 11 -10.72 -3.81 -3.95
CA LYS A 11 -10.80 -3.59 -2.52
C LYS A 11 -9.57 -4.20 -1.84
N THR A 12 -8.90 -3.41 -1.02
CA THR A 12 -7.82 -3.89 -0.16
C THR A 12 -8.25 -3.70 1.29
N HIS A 13 -8.25 -4.80 2.04
CA HIS A 13 -8.58 -4.84 3.45
C HIS A 13 -7.33 -5.17 4.25
N ILE A 14 -6.92 -4.28 5.15
CA ILE A 14 -5.70 -4.40 5.94
C ILE A 14 -6.09 -4.51 7.40
N VAL A 15 -5.63 -5.57 8.06
CA VAL A 15 -5.92 -5.84 9.47
C VAL A 15 -4.62 -6.00 10.24
N SER A 16 -4.40 -5.14 11.22
CA SER A 16 -3.31 -5.28 12.19
C SER A 16 -3.76 -6.14 13.37
N HIS A 17 -2.91 -7.05 13.81
CA HIS A 17 -3.16 -7.96 14.92
C HIS A 17 -1.87 -8.31 15.68
N GLN A 18 -1.97 -9.06 16.77
CA GLN A 18 -0.85 -9.31 17.69
C GLN A 18 0.37 -9.98 17.02
N HIS A 19 0.17 -10.75 15.94
CA HIS A 19 1.23 -11.42 15.19
C HIS A 19 1.74 -10.66 13.94
N GLY A 20 1.25 -9.44 13.70
CA GLY A 20 1.62 -8.63 12.53
C GLY A 20 0.42 -8.06 11.79
N MET A 21 0.38 -8.22 10.47
CA MET A 21 -0.63 -7.62 9.61
C MET A 21 -1.06 -8.60 8.52
N THR A 22 -2.36 -8.67 8.25
CA THR A 22 -2.91 -9.44 7.13
C THR A 22 -3.55 -8.49 6.13
N VAL A 23 -3.20 -8.66 4.86
CA VAL A 23 -3.75 -7.91 3.73
C VAL A 23 -4.59 -8.86 2.90
N THR A 24 -5.82 -8.45 2.58
CA THR A 24 -6.73 -9.18 1.70
C THR A 24 -7.13 -8.27 0.55
N LYS A 25 -6.87 -8.71 -0.67
CA LYS A 25 -7.22 -8.03 -1.90
C LYS A 25 -8.37 -8.76 -2.58
N THR A 26 -9.36 -8.01 -3.03
CA THR A 26 -10.48 -8.50 -3.83
C THR A 26 -10.56 -7.70 -5.12
N LEU A 27 -10.57 -8.40 -6.25
CA LEU A 27 -10.74 -7.83 -7.59
C LEU A 27 -12.03 -8.40 -8.19
N GLN A 28 -12.98 -7.53 -8.52
CA GLN A 28 -14.22 -7.88 -9.20
C GLN A 28 -14.27 -7.19 -10.57
N GLU A 29 -14.46 -7.97 -11.62
CA GLU A 29 -14.52 -7.50 -13.01
C GLU A 29 -15.92 -7.78 -13.57
N GLY A 30 -16.72 -6.72 -13.73
CA GLY A 30 -18.13 -6.83 -14.13
C GLY A 30 -18.94 -7.71 -13.17
N GLU A 31 -19.76 -8.59 -13.72
CA GLU A 31 -20.58 -9.57 -12.99
C GLU A 31 -19.82 -10.89 -12.72
N GLY A 32 -18.52 -10.95 -13.01
CA GLY A 32 -17.70 -12.14 -12.78
C GLY A 32 -17.42 -12.42 -11.30
N GLU A 33 -17.00 -13.65 -11.02
CA GLU A 33 -16.61 -14.06 -9.67
C GLU A 33 -15.43 -13.23 -9.13
N PRO A 34 -15.49 -12.76 -7.88
CA PRO A 34 -14.43 -11.97 -7.29
C PRO A 34 -13.18 -12.82 -7.05
N LYS A 35 -12.03 -12.32 -7.53
CA LYS A 35 -10.72 -12.92 -7.26
C LYS A 35 -10.20 -12.40 -5.93
N CYS A 36 -9.85 -13.31 -5.02
CA CYS A 36 -9.34 -12.97 -3.69
C CYS A 36 -7.89 -13.43 -3.53
N GLN A 37 -7.04 -12.57 -2.98
CA GLN A 37 -5.67 -12.90 -2.59
C GLN A 37 -5.44 -12.40 -1.16
N SER A 38 -4.80 -13.22 -0.33
CA SER A 38 -4.44 -12.85 1.02
C SER A 38 -2.98 -13.18 1.29
N PHE A 39 -2.32 -12.29 2.03
CA PHE A 39 -0.95 -12.46 2.49
C PHE A 39 -0.78 -11.80 3.86
N SER A 40 0.22 -12.26 4.60
CA SER A 40 0.49 -11.81 5.96
C SER A 40 1.95 -11.38 6.11
N TYR A 41 2.14 -10.36 6.93
CA TYR A 41 3.43 -9.83 7.34
C TYR A 41 3.59 -10.01 8.85
N SER A 42 4.79 -10.39 9.28
CA SER A 42 5.17 -10.42 10.68
C SER A 42 5.27 -9.01 11.27
N CYS A 43 5.28 -8.92 12.60
CA CYS A 43 5.51 -7.66 13.31
C CYS A 43 6.83 -6.98 12.91
N ASP A 44 7.87 -7.75 12.59
CA ASP A 44 9.17 -7.19 12.22
C ASP A 44 9.17 -6.61 10.81
N GLU A 45 8.43 -7.21 9.88
CA GLU A 45 8.27 -6.70 8.51
C GLU A 45 7.44 -5.41 8.43
N VAL A 46 6.46 -5.23 9.34
CA VAL A 46 5.64 -4.00 9.39
C VAL A 46 6.23 -2.91 10.28
N ARG A 47 7.36 -3.18 10.95
CA ARG A 47 7.97 -2.23 11.88
C ARG A 47 8.43 -0.99 11.13
N GLY A 48 7.96 0.18 11.56
CA GLY A 48 8.31 1.46 10.93
C GLY A 48 7.48 1.79 9.68
N LEU A 49 6.50 0.95 9.32
CA LEU A 49 5.53 1.29 8.29
C LEU A 49 4.73 2.52 8.75
N LEU A 50 4.88 3.61 8.01
CA LEU A 50 4.05 4.80 8.16
C LEU A 50 2.89 4.69 7.16
N LEU A 51 1.71 5.17 7.56
CA LEU A 51 0.63 5.38 6.59
C LEU A 51 1.12 6.34 5.50
N GLU A 52 0.81 6.09 4.24
CA GLU A 52 1.30 6.91 3.11
C GLU A 52 1.07 8.42 3.33
N GLY A 53 -0.07 8.80 3.90
CA GLY A 53 -0.36 10.19 4.25
C GLY A 53 0.62 10.81 5.25
N ALA A 54 1.15 10.02 6.18
CA ALA A 54 2.16 10.47 7.15
C ALA A 54 3.53 10.66 6.48
N SER A 55 3.92 9.77 5.57
CA SER A 55 5.18 9.90 4.79
C SER A 55 5.17 11.18 3.95
N VAL A 56 4.05 11.49 3.27
CA VAL A 56 3.90 12.73 2.49
C VAL A 56 3.92 13.97 3.39
N LEU A 57 3.27 13.92 4.56
CA LEU A 57 3.30 15.03 5.51
C LEU A 57 4.71 15.29 6.02
N LEU A 58 5.44 14.23 6.40
CA LEU A 58 6.81 14.34 6.86
C LEU A 58 7.73 14.89 5.75
N LEU A 59 7.59 14.40 4.52
CA LEU A 59 8.31 14.92 3.37
C LEU A 59 8.07 16.43 3.19
N ARG A 60 6.81 16.89 3.29
CA ARG A 60 6.49 18.33 3.23
C ARG A 60 7.18 19.11 4.34
N VAL A 61 7.16 18.61 5.57
CA VAL A 61 7.85 19.26 6.70
C VAL A 61 9.36 19.36 6.44
N LEU A 62 9.99 18.28 5.97
CA LEU A 62 11.41 18.26 5.62
C LEU A 62 11.73 19.24 4.48
N ALA A 63 10.88 19.31 3.46
CA ALA A 63 11.03 20.24 2.34
C ALA A 63 10.91 21.70 2.80
N CYS A 64 9.91 22.03 3.62
CA CYS A 64 9.75 23.37 4.19
C CYS A 64 10.96 23.80 5.04
N ARG A 65 11.64 22.85 5.66
CA ARG A 65 12.84 23.09 6.47
C ARG A 65 14.14 23.02 5.67
N GLN A 66 14.07 22.76 4.35
CA GLN A 66 15.24 22.53 3.48
C GLN A 66 16.17 21.43 4.04
N ALA A 67 15.56 20.38 4.59
CA ALA A 67 16.26 19.31 5.32
C ALA A 67 15.93 17.91 4.77
N VAL A 68 15.52 17.81 3.51
CA VAL A 68 15.26 16.51 2.86
C VAL A 68 16.60 15.80 2.61
N PRO A 69 16.84 14.62 3.23
CA PRO A 69 18.06 13.86 2.98
C PRO A 69 18.11 13.34 1.54
N THR A 70 19.31 13.26 0.97
CA THR A 70 19.51 12.59 -0.32
C THR A 70 19.22 11.09 -0.19
N GLY A 71 18.38 10.55 -1.08
CA GLY A 71 18.02 9.14 -1.06
C GLY A 71 17.04 8.75 0.05
N LEU A 72 16.21 9.70 0.51
CA LEU A 72 15.17 9.44 1.49
C LEU A 72 14.18 8.39 0.94
N THR A 73 13.97 7.33 1.72
CA THR A 73 13.02 6.26 1.41
C THR A 73 12.02 6.12 2.54
N PHE A 74 10.76 5.88 2.19
CA PHE A 74 9.71 5.56 3.14
C PHE A 74 9.08 4.21 2.79
N PRO A 75 8.74 3.39 3.79
CA PRO A 75 7.86 2.25 3.59
C PRO A 75 6.54 2.70 2.94
N ALA A 76 6.06 1.93 1.99
CA ALA A 76 4.84 2.19 1.23
C ALA A 76 4.09 0.88 0.96
N ILE A 77 2.90 0.99 0.38
CA ILE A 77 2.08 -0.14 -0.05
C ILE A 77 1.82 0.00 -1.54
N ASP A 78 2.18 -0.99 -2.34
CA ASP A 78 1.97 -0.94 -3.78
C ASP A 78 0.50 -1.18 -4.18
N THR A 79 0.21 -1.12 -5.48
CA THR A 79 -1.15 -1.36 -6.03
C THR A 79 -1.65 -2.79 -5.84
N GLU A 80 -0.74 -3.71 -5.53
CA GLU A 80 -1.03 -5.10 -5.21
C GLU A 80 -1.23 -5.32 -3.70
N GLY A 81 -0.98 -4.29 -2.89
CA GLY A 81 -1.10 -4.32 -1.44
C GLY A 81 0.18 -4.78 -0.74
N HIS A 82 1.28 -4.96 -1.47
CA HIS A 82 2.54 -5.41 -0.89
C HIS A 82 3.32 -4.27 -0.25
N ILE A 83 3.98 -4.57 0.88
CA ILE A 83 4.93 -3.64 1.50
C ILE A 83 6.12 -3.46 0.57
N CYS A 84 6.43 -2.20 0.26
CA CYS A 84 7.54 -1.80 -0.58
C CYS A 84 8.16 -0.50 -0.04
N THR A 85 9.01 0.15 -0.85
CA THR A 85 9.60 1.45 -0.51
C THR A 85 9.33 2.46 -1.62
N SER A 86 9.00 3.69 -1.22
CA SER A 86 8.94 4.85 -2.11
C SER A 86 10.13 5.76 -1.86
N SER A 87 10.74 6.26 -2.94
CA SER A 87 11.87 7.21 -2.92
C SER A 87 11.40 8.57 -3.45
N TYR A 88 11.91 9.66 -2.88
CA TYR A 88 11.52 11.04 -3.22
C TYR A 88 12.72 11.93 -3.56
#